data_AF-A0A2D7NH17-F1
#
_entry.id   AF-A0A2D7NH17-F1
#
_cell.length_a   1.000
_cell.length_b   1.000
_cell.length_c   1.000
_cell.angle_alpha   90.00
_cell.angle_beta   90.00
_cell.angle_gamma   90.00
#
_symmetry.space_group_name_H-M   'P 1'
#
loop_
_entity.id
_entity.type
_entity.pdbx_description
1 polymer ?
#
loop_
_entity_poly.entity_id
_entity_poly.type
_entity_poly.pdbx_seq_one_letter_code
_entity_poly.pdbx_strand_id
1 'polypeptide(L)'
;MEMIEPEEHASADGLLTLAVESLKDGDVAIGFRGYPWHTHADILASINAMNETDAVRQFIDDVLNDRSLIAVQIIDNAIHDVWITDDPANDCKYKQSNEELQFRYWSGRGYSPNADSPSR
;
A
#
# COMPACT_ATOMS: atom_id res chain seq x y z
N MET A 1 -22.88 -5.83 -13.40
CA MET A 1 -21.45 -5.84 -13.06
C MET A 1 -21.19 -4.48 -12.47
N GLU A 2 -20.83 -4.43 -11.19
CA GLU A 2 -20.60 -3.17 -10.51
C GLU A 2 -19.27 -2.60 -11.02
N MET A 3 -19.28 -1.34 -11.45
CA MET A 3 -18.08 -0.69 -11.94
C MET A 3 -17.27 -0.19 -10.75
N ILE A 4 -15.96 -0.43 -10.75
CA ILE A 4 -15.07 0.18 -9.78
C ILE A 4 -14.83 1.62 -10.22
N GLU A 5 -15.41 2.56 -9.49
CA GLU A 5 -15.28 3.98 -9.75
C GLU A 5 -13.94 4.52 -9.24
N PRO A 6 -13.35 5.54 -9.89
CA PRO A 6 -12.20 6.23 -9.36
C PRO A 6 -12.49 6.85 -7.99
N GLU A 7 -11.56 6.70 -7.06
CA GLU A 7 -11.64 7.29 -5.72
C GLU A 7 -10.25 7.58 -5.15
N GLU A 8 -10.20 8.50 -4.20
CA GLU A 8 -8.96 8.91 -3.55
C GLU A 8 -9.17 9.08 -2.05
N HIS A 9 -8.20 8.63 -1.28
CA HIS A 9 -8.19 8.73 0.17
C HIS A 9 -6.86 9.33 0.62
N ALA A 10 -6.91 10.40 1.41
CA ALA A 10 -5.72 10.99 2.01
C ALA A 10 -5.50 10.44 3.42
N SER A 11 -4.25 10.10 3.73
CA SER A 11 -3.84 9.73 5.09
C SER A 11 -3.96 10.93 6.03
N ALA A 12 -4.17 10.66 7.32
CA ALA A 12 -4.46 11.71 8.32
C ALA A 12 -3.31 12.72 8.51
N ASP A 13 -2.07 12.30 8.28
CA ASP A 13 -0.88 13.16 8.31
C ASP A 13 -0.59 13.83 6.96
N GLY A 14 -1.40 13.57 5.93
CA GLY A 14 -1.31 14.17 4.60
C GLY A 14 -0.11 13.70 3.79
N LEU A 15 0.64 12.69 4.24
CA LEU A 15 1.85 12.24 3.54
C LEU A 15 1.52 11.37 2.32
N LEU A 16 0.50 10.54 2.44
CA LEU A 16 0.10 9.54 1.44
C LEU A 16 -1.32 9.81 0.94
N THR A 17 -1.54 9.56 -0.34
CA THR A 17 -2.86 9.50 -0.96
C THR A 17 -2.98 8.16 -1.69
N LEU A 18 -3.94 7.32 -1.29
CA LEU A 18 -4.28 6.09 -1.99
C LEU A 18 -5.28 6.45 -3.08
N ALA A 19 -5.02 6.00 -4.32
CA ALA A 19 -5.86 6.29 -5.47
C ALA A 19 -6.26 5.00 -6.18
N VAL A 20 -7.52 4.97 -6.62
CA VAL A 20 -8.06 3.98 -7.54
C VAL A 20 -8.26 4.67 -8.87
N GLU A 21 -7.61 4.17 -9.92
CA GLU A 21 -7.58 4.80 -11.23
C GLU A 21 -7.97 3.81 -12.32
N SER A 22 -8.90 4.21 -13.19
CA SER A 22 -9.23 3.42 -14.38
C SER A 22 -8.15 3.55 -15.44
N LEU A 23 -7.64 2.42 -15.91
CA LEU A 23 -6.65 2.33 -16.97
C LEU A 23 -7.32 2.32 -18.36
N LYS A 24 -6.53 2.61 -19.40
CA LYS A 24 -7.03 2.75 -20.78
C LYS A 24 -7.47 1.43 -21.41
N ASP A 25 -7.00 0.31 -20.90
CA ASP A 25 -7.36 -1.05 -21.30
C ASP A 25 -8.63 -1.57 -20.60
N GLY A 26 -9.20 -0.79 -19.69
CA GLY A 26 -10.40 -1.14 -18.94
C GLY A 26 -10.13 -1.83 -17.61
N ASP A 27 -8.86 -2.01 -17.24
CA ASP A 27 -8.46 -2.48 -15.91
C ASP A 27 -8.41 -1.31 -14.91
N VAL A 28 -8.23 -1.63 -13.63
CA VAL A 28 -8.17 -0.67 -12.53
C VAL A 28 -6.86 -0.86 -11.77
N ALA A 29 -6.11 0.24 -11.64
CA ALA A 29 -4.93 0.31 -10.82
C ALA A 29 -5.25 0.90 -9.44
N ILE A 30 -4.60 0.37 -8.41
CA ILE A 30 -4.68 0.86 -7.03
C ILE A 30 -3.26 1.09 -6.53
N GLY A 31 -2.94 2.32 -6.17
CA GLY A 31 -1.58 2.70 -5.76
C GLY A 31 -1.53 3.99 -4.97
N PHE A 32 -0.31 4.39 -4.60
CA PHE A 32 -0.09 5.65 -3.89
C PHE A 32 0.23 6.74 -4.91
N ARG A 33 -0.59 7.81 -4.92
CA ARG A 33 -0.42 8.92 -5.86
C ARG A 33 0.96 9.54 -5.75
N GLY A 34 1.61 9.69 -6.90
CA GLY A 34 2.95 10.28 -7.00
C GLY A 34 4.09 9.26 -6.84
N TYR A 35 3.77 7.98 -6.61
CA TYR A 35 4.74 6.90 -6.44
C TYR A 35 4.50 5.79 -7.46
N PRO A 36 5.55 5.07 -7.88
CA PRO A 36 5.45 4.12 -8.99
C PRO A 36 4.70 2.83 -8.64
N TRP A 37 4.73 2.38 -7.38
CA TRP A 37 4.05 1.15 -6.99
C TRP A 37 2.53 1.25 -7.12
N HIS A 38 1.94 0.22 -7.71
CA HIS A 38 0.50 -0.02 -7.75
C HIS A 38 0.25 -1.53 -7.93
N THR A 39 -0.96 -1.95 -7.59
CA THR A 39 -1.53 -3.26 -7.92
C THR A 39 -2.72 -3.09 -8.85
N HIS A 40 -3.27 -4.20 -9.33
CA HIS A 40 -4.39 -4.24 -10.26
C HIS A 40 -5.57 -5.00 -9.65
N ALA A 41 -6.78 -4.66 -10.08
CA ALA A 41 -7.99 -5.29 -9.56
C ALA A 41 -8.03 -6.80 -9.86
N ASP A 42 -7.58 -7.22 -11.04
CA ASP A 42 -7.50 -8.63 -11.45
C ASP A 42 -6.49 -9.43 -10.60
N ILE A 43 -5.35 -8.83 -10.25
CA ILE A 43 -4.35 -9.39 -9.36
C ILE A 43 -4.94 -9.57 -7.96
N LEU A 44 -5.59 -8.54 -7.41
CA LEU A 44 -6.24 -8.61 -6.10
C LEU A 44 -7.34 -9.68 -6.07
N ALA A 45 -8.17 -9.75 -7.11
CA ALA A 45 -9.22 -10.76 -7.26
C ALA A 45 -8.65 -12.18 -7.25
N SER A 46 -7.58 -12.40 -8.03
CA SER A 46 -6.89 -13.68 -8.14
C SER A 46 -6.29 -14.14 -6.81
N ILE A 47 -5.59 -13.24 -6.11
CA ILE A 47 -4.94 -13.54 -4.82
C ILE A 47 -5.98 -13.87 -3.74
N ASN A 48 -7.10 -13.13 -3.70
CA ASN A 48 -8.11 -13.28 -2.66
C ASN A 48 -9.22 -14.29 -3.00
N ALA A 49 -9.21 -14.86 -4.21
CA ALA A 49 -10.27 -15.71 -4.73
C ALA A 49 -11.67 -15.04 -4.65
N MET A 50 -11.72 -13.75 -5.00
CA MET A 50 -12.93 -12.91 -4.99
C MET A 50 -13.16 -12.30 -6.38
N ASN A 51 -14.29 -11.63 -6.59
CA ASN A 51 -14.43 -10.76 -7.75
C ASN A 51 -13.64 -9.45 -7.53
N GLU A 52 -13.33 -8.75 -8.62
CA GLU A 52 -12.53 -7.51 -8.63
C GLU A 52 -13.10 -6.43 -7.70
N THR A 53 -14.41 -6.20 -7.73
CA THR A 53 -15.06 -5.17 -6.91
C THR A 53 -14.85 -5.44 -5.42
N ASP A 54 -15.12 -6.66 -4.97
CA ASP A 54 -14.96 -7.05 -3.57
C ASP A 54 -13.48 -7.04 -3.15
N ALA A 55 -12.58 -7.49 -4.03
CA ALA A 55 -11.14 -7.51 -3.76
C ALA A 55 -10.55 -6.10 -3.62
N VAL A 56 -10.97 -5.16 -4.46
CA VAL A 56 -10.56 -3.74 -4.37
C VAL A 56 -11.12 -3.10 -3.09
N ARG A 57 -12.40 -3.34 -2.77
CA ARG A 57 -13.00 -2.82 -1.53
C ARG A 57 -12.30 -3.34 -0.29
N GLN A 58 -12.04 -4.65 -0.23
CA GLN A 58 -11.30 -5.27 0.86
C GLN A 58 -9.89 -4.68 1.00
N PHE A 59 -9.17 -4.50 -0.11
CA PHE A 59 -7.84 -3.91 -0.09
C PHE A 59 -7.84 -2.47 0.43
N ILE A 60 -8.76 -1.62 -0.05
CA ILE A 60 -8.92 -0.25 0.44
C ILE A 60 -9.22 -0.27 1.94
N ASP A 61 -10.18 -1.08 2.38
CA ASP A 61 -10.54 -1.18 3.78
C ASP A 61 -9.37 -1.65 4.64
N ASP A 62 -8.54 -2.58 4.16
CA ASP A 62 -7.36 -3.06 4.87
C ASP A 62 -6.30 -1.97 5.03
N VAL A 63 -6.06 -1.18 3.99
CA VAL A 63 -5.17 -0.02 4.08
C VAL A 63 -5.74 1.01 5.05
N LEU A 64 -6.98 1.46 4.85
CA LEU A 64 -7.56 2.57 5.62
C LEU A 64 -7.75 2.26 7.10
N ASN A 65 -7.88 0.98 7.48
CA ASN A 65 -8.07 0.53 8.86
C ASN A 65 -6.80 -0.04 9.49
N ASP A 66 -5.61 0.33 9.01
CA ASP A 66 -4.31 -0.09 9.57
C ASP A 66 -4.10 -1.63 9.60
N ARG A 67 -4.71 -2.37 8.67
CA ARG A 67 -4.52 -3.82 8.52
C ARG A 67 -3.43 -4.17 7.50
N SER A 68 -3.08 -3.24 6.61
CA SER A 68 -1.95 -3.36 5.70
C SER A 68 -0.75 -2.55 6.19
N LEU A 69 0.45 -3.15 6.10
CA LEU A 69 1.70 -2.45 6.40
C LEU A 69 2.20 -1.73 5.15
N ILE A 70 2.56 -0.46 5.31
CA ILE A 70 3.06 0.40 4.24
C ILE A 70 4.56 0.58 4.43
N ALA A 71 5.33 0.26 3.40
CA ALA A 71 6.74 0.61 3.30
C ALA A 71 6.89 1.95 2.57
N VAL A 72 7.74 2.82 3.09
CA VAL A 72 8.08 4.13 2.53
C VAL A 72 9.59 4.15 2.30
N GLN A 73 9.99 4.17 1.03
CA GLN A 73 11.38 4.29 0.62
C GLN A 73 11.77 5.76 0.55
N ILE A 74 12.85 6.09 1.26
CA ILE A 74 13.43 7.41 1.31
C ILE A 74 14.86 7.30 0.79
N ILE A 75 15.21 8.08 -0.21
CA ILE A 75 16.57 8.18 -0.75
C ILE A 75 16.96 9.66 -0.72
N ASP A 76 18.12 9.98 -0.15
CA ASP A 76 18.61 11.36 -0.03
C ASP A 76 17.55 12.33 0.56
N ASN A 77 16.84 11.87 1.60
CA ASN A 77 15.76 12.57 2.31
C ASN A 77 14.49 12.89 1.49
N ALA A 78 14.29 12.24 0.34
CA ALA A 78 13.07 12.33 -0.45
C ALA A 78 12.36 10.98 -0.52
N ILE A 79 11.02 10.97 -0.40
CA ILE A 79 10.25 9.75 -0.63
C ILE A 79 10.32 9.42 -2.12
N HIS A 80 10.79 8.21 -2.42
CA HIS A 80 11.02 7.76 -3.79
C HIS A 80 9.96 6.73 -4.23
N ASP A 81 9.52 5.87 -3.31
CA ASP A 81 8.45 4.89 -3.57
C ASP A 81 7.71 4.53 -2.28
N VAL A 82 6.48 4.03 -2.43
CA VAL A 82 5.59 3.63 -1.34
C VAL A 82 4.80 2.39 -1.76
N TRP A 83 4.85 1.31 -1.00
CA TRP A 83 4.15 0.06 -1.33
C TRP A 83 3.54 -0.63 -0.11
N ILE A 84 2.63 -1.57 -0.36
CA ILE A 84 2.15 -2.51 0.67
C ILE A 84 3.12 -3.68 0.79
N THR A 85 3.48 -4.05 2.01
CA THR A 85 4.39 -5.15 2.32
C THR A 85 3.81 -6.13 3.33
N ASP A 86 4.10 -7.41 3.16
CA ASP A 86 3.83 -8.49 4.10
C ASP A 86 5.11 -9.00 4.80
N ASP A 87 6.28 -8.66 4.28
CA ASP A 87 7.59 -9.07 4.80
C ASP A 87 8.58 -7.89 4.86
N PRO A 88 8.45 -7.02 5.89
CA PRO A 88 9.33 -5.86 6.05
C PRO A 88 10.81 -6.27 6.26
N ALA A 89 11.07 -7.49 6.74
CA ALA A 89 12.43 -7.99 6.91
C ALA A 89 13.07 -8.31 5.56
N ASN A 90 12.31 -8.90 4.62
CA ASN A 90 12.78 -9.15 3.27
C ASN A 90 12.97 -7.84 2.47
N ASP A 91 12.10 -6.84 2.65
CA ASP A 91 12.26 -5.53 2.00
C ASP A 91 13.59 -4.86 2.40
N CYS A 92 14.03 -5.04 3.65
CA CYS A 92 15.30 -4.50 4.12
C CYS A 92 16.55 -5.22 3.57
N LYS A 93 16.39 -6.37 2.89
CA LYS A 93 17.52 -7.26 2.54
C LYS A 93 18.53 -6.63 1.59
N TYR A 94 18.06 -5.79 0.66
CA TYR A 94 18.90 -5.17 -0.38
C TYR A 94 19.01 -3.65 -0.25
N LYS A 95 18.58 -3.13 0.91
CA LYS A 95 18.60 -1.71 1.23
C LYS A 95 20.01 -1.13 1.07
N GLN A 96 20.12 -0.03 0.31
CA GLN A 96 21.39 0.68 0.11
C GLN A 96 21.73 1.58 1.31
N SER A 97 22.98 2.04 1.40
CA SER A 97 23.43 2.86 2.54
C SER A 97 22.86 4.28 2.55
N ASN A 98 22.47 4.82 1.39
CA ASN A 98 21.81 6.12 1.24
C ASN A 98 20.27 6.01 1.24
N GLU A 99 19.75 4.80 1.41
CA GLU A 99 18.34 4.50 1.47
C GLU A 99 17.90 4.39 2.93
N GLU A 100 16.67 4.77 3.21
CA GLU A 100 15.93 4.47 4.43
C GLU A 100 14.61 3.83 4.06
N LEU A 101 14.25 2.75 4.77
CA LEU A 101 12.92 2.15 4.69
C LEU A 101 12.22 2.40 6.01
N GLN A 102 11.14 3.18 5.94
CA GLN A 102 10.24 3.37 7.07
C GLN A 102 9.00 2.52 6.86
N PHE A 103 8.52 1.90 7.92
CA PHE A 103 7.30 1.12 7.89
C PHE A 103 6.26 1.79 8.77
N ARG A 104 5.04 1.89 8.26
CA ARG A 104 3.94 2.57 8.93
C ARG A 104 2.59 2.00 8.52
N TYR A 105 1.58 2.33 9.29
CA TYR A 105 0.19 2.13 8.91
C TYR A 105 -0.40 3.41 8.32
N TRP A 106 -1.63 3.31 7.80
CA TRP A 106 -2.33 4.42 7.16
C TRP A 106 -2.54 5.60 8.10
N SER A 107 -2.86 5.33 9.37
CA SER A 107 -3.01 6.34 10.43
C SER A 107 -1.75 7.18 10.70
N GLY A 108 -0.59 6.78 10.18
CA GLY A 108 0.70 7.39 10.47
C GLY A 108 1.42 6.74 11.65
N ARG A 109 0.81 5.74 12.30
CA ARG A 109 1.49 4.94 13.32
C ARG A 109 2.67 4.19 12.68
N GLY A 110 3.88 4.44 13.17
CA GLY A 110 5.06 3.69 12.77
C GLY A 110 4.97 2.23 13.22
N TYR A 111 5.52 1.32 12.40
CA TYR A 111 5.65 -0.09 12.72
C TYR A 111 7.01 -0.36 13.37
N SER A 112 7.02 -1.14 14.45
CA SER A 112 8.24 -1.62 15.07
C SER A 112 8.15 -3.14 15.27
N PRO A 113 9.09 -3.94 14.72
CA PRO A 113 9.05 -5.40 14.82
C PRO A 113 8.93 -5.92 16.26
N ASN A 114 9.49 -5.18 17.23
CA ASN A 114 9.50 -5.54 18.64
C ASN A 114 8.25 -5.11 19.41
N ALA A 115 7.46 -4.17 18.89
CA ALA A 115 6.24 -3.68 19.55
C ALA A 115 4.99 -4.44 19.12
N ASP A 116 4.96 -4.92 17.87
CA ASP A 116 3.78 -5.56 17.25
C ASP A 116 3.88 -7.09 17.17
N SER A 117 4.93 -7.69 17.74
CA SER A 117 4.98 -9.14 17.98
C SER A 117 4.13 -9.46 19.21
N PRO A 118 3.01 -10.21 19.12
CA PRO A 118 2.35 -10.69 20.33
C PRO A 118 3.35 -11.53 21.10
N SER A 119 3.53 -11.20 22.37
CA SER A 119 4.37 -11.97 23.30
C SER A 119 3.97 -13.44 23.17
N ARG A 120 4.90 -14.28 22.69
CA ARG A 120 4.73 -15.73 22.75
C ARG A 120 4.94 -16.22 24.17
#